data_AF-A0A2Z5TPM6-F1
#
_entry.id   AF-A0A2Z5TPM6-F1
#
_cell.length_a   1.000
_cell.length_b   1.000
_cell.length_c   1.000
_cell.angle_alpha   90.00
_cell.angle_beta   90.00
_cell.angle_gamma   90.00
#
_symmetry.space_group_name_H-M   'P 1'
#
loop_
_entity.id
_entity.type
_entity.pdbx_description
1 polymer ?
#
loop_
_entity_poly.entity_id
_entity_poly.type
_entity_poly.pdbx_seq_one_letter_code
_entity_poly.pdbx_strand_id
1 'polypeptide(L)'
;MMIMTVLDWRKKDKLHYLKWWDVLIITAIMFGYFIWSSMSAFLSLEDVNTAPLSEFSDSSNWYALGFQLVLLFVALVYLYVRNFDFALWKIRITIKSVFIGIALFIGIALLFDLYFMIVYNIIPYPRTDDSIFYEQQATNAFLHKLSTVNLSLLLYSILNGFYEEIFFLGICLNVAPDKKMYYFVYSLLVRYSFHTYQGNVSAIAISLLVGGIYYLLYRRMKEKNLFPFFLAHAITDVLGAGIISYFF
;
A
#
# COMPACT_ATOMS: atom_id res chain seq x y z
N MET A 1 21.30 21.71 42.47
CA MET A 1 21.71 21.28 41.11
C MET A 1 20.53 20.53 40.51
N MET A 2 19.73 21.21 39.70
CA MET A 2 18.48 20.68 39.15
C MET A 2 18.83 19.83 37.93
N ILE A 3 18.66 18.51 38.03
CA ILE A 3 18.75 17.62 36.87
C ILE A 3 17.49 17.91 36.04
N MET A 4 17.59 18.84 35.08
CA MET A 4 16.64 18.91 33.98
C MET A 4 16.78 17.61 33.20
N THR A 5 15.89 16.66 33.49
CA THR A 5 15.71 15.47 32.66
C THR A 5 15.40 15.94 31.24
N VAL A 6 16.15 15.45 30.26
CA VAL A 6 16.09 15.77 28.81
C VAL A 6 14.71 15.51 28.16
N LEU A 7 13.69 15.14 28.94
CA LEU A 7 12.36 14.72 28.49
C LEU A 7 11.26 15.78 28.56
N ASP A 8 11.49 16.98 29.08
CA ASP A 8 10.40 17.97 29.32
C ASP A 8 10.06 18.89 28.12
N TRP A 9 10.38 18.45 26.89
CA TRP A 9 10.15 19.21 25.65
C TRP A 9 8.84 18.81 24.95
N ARG A 10 8.16 17.76 25.46
CA ARG A 10 6.89 17.29 24.91
C ARG A 10 5.74 18.14 25.45
N LYS A 11 4.86 18.58 24.55
CA LYS A 11 3.59 19.22 24.94
C LYS A 11 2.81 18.28 25.87
N LYS A 12 2.16 18.85 26.89
CA LYS A 12 1.31 18.07 27.81
C LYS A 12 0.17 17.36 27.09
N ASP A 13 -0.41 17.99 26.07
CA ASP A 13 -1.51 17.42 25.30
C ASP A 13 -1.00 16.62 24.10
N LYS A 14 -1.65 15.48 23.86
CA LYS A 14 -1.37 14.66 22.68
C LYS A 14 -1.89 15.32 21.40
N LEU A 15 -1.15 15.16 20.32
CA LEU A 15 -1.52 15.64 19.01
C LEU A 15 -2.48 14.65 18.34
N HIS A 16 -3.74 15.06 18.17
CA HIS A 16 -4.76 14.25 17.50
C HIS A 16 -4.84 14.49 15.99
N TYR A 17 -4.44 15.67 15.52
CA TYR A 17 -4.46 16.03 14.11
C TYR A 17 -3.08 16.47 13.65
N LEU A 18 -2.57 15.80 12.63
CA LEU A 18 -1.33 16.15 11.95
C LEU A 18 -1.51 17.44 11.16
N LYS A 19 -0.47 18.26 11.19
CA LYS A 19 -0.38 19.47 10.37
C LYS A 19 0.12 19.11 8.99
N TRP A 20 0.00 20.04 8.04
CA TRP A 20 0.35 19.74 6.66
C TRP A 20 1.81 19.35 6.46
N TRP A 21 2.72 20.02 7.18
CA TRP A 21 4.13 19.67 7.14
C TRP A 21 4.44 18.32 7.79
N ASP A 22 3.63 17.86 8.75
CA ASP A 22 3.81 16.52 9.32
C ASP A 22 3.57 15.45 8.28
N VAL A 23 2.49 15.60 7.51
CA VAL A 23 2.17 14.66 6.44
C VAL A 23 3.28 14.69 5.38
N LEU A 24 3.73 15.87 4.94
CA LEU A 24 4.81 15.97 3.94
C LEU A 24 6.14 15.38 4.42
N ILE A 25 6.55 15.63 5.67
CA ILE A 25 7.77 15.06 6.23
C ILE A 25 7.67 13.54 6.29
N ILE A 26 6.54 13.01 6.74
CA ILE A 26 6.32 11.56 6.82
C ILE A 26 6.27 10.96 5.42
N THR A 27 5.68 11.62 4.42
CA THR A 27 5.75 11.17 3.03
C THR A 27 7.19 11.14 2.53
N ALA A 28 8.00 12.16 2.82
CA ALA A 28 9.40 12.17 2.40
C ALA A 28 10.19 11.02 3.04
N ILE A 29 9.96 10.75 4.33
CA ILE A 29 10.59 9.63 5.05
C ILE A 29 10.13 8.30 4.46
N MET A 30 8.83 8.08 4.35
CA MET A 30 8.28 6.77 4.01
C MET A 30 8.25 6.47 2.51
N PHE A 31 8.05 7.48 1.67
CA PHE A 31 7.82 7.30 0.23
C PHE A 31 8.77 8.09 -0.65
N GLY A 32 9.59 8.99 -0.11
CA GLY A 32 10.50 9.81 -0.92
C GLY A 32 11.40 8.97 -1.83
N TYR A 33 12.05 7.95 -1.27
CA TYR A 33 12.87 7.01 -2.05
C TYR A 33 12.02 6.22 -3.07
N PHE A 34 10.90 5.62 -2.64
CA PHE A 34 10.06 4.79 -3.52
C PHE A 34 9.44 5.59 -4.67
N ILE A 35 9.02 6.82 -4.43
CA ILE A 35 8.54 7.75 -5.48
C ILE A 35 9.68 8.03 -6.46
N TRP A 36 10.87 8.39 -5.98
CA TRP A 36 12.00 8.68 -6.84
C TRP A 36 12.43 7.46 -7.66
N SER A 37 12.57 6.29 -7.04
CA SER A 37 12.97 5.07 -7.72
C SER A 37 11.92 4.62 -8.73
N SER A 38 10.63 4.69 -8.36
CA SER A 38 9.52 4.35 -9.24
C SER A 38 9.46 5.26 -10.45
N MET A 39 9.56 6.58 -10.24
CA MET A 39 9.53 7.55 -11.33
C MET A 39 10.76 7.44 -12.23
N SER A 40 11.93 7.12 -11.67
CA SER A 40 13.14 6.88 -12.45
C SER A 40 12.98 5.64 -13.35
N ALA A 41 12.43 4.55 -12.81
CA ALA A 41 12.13 3.35 -13.60
C ALA A 41 11.07 3.62 -14.67
N PHE A 42 10.01 4.37 -14.33
CA PHE A 42 8.97 4.78 -15.26
C PHE A 42 9.51 5.54 -16.49
N LEU A 43 10.46 6.46 -16.27
CA LEU A 43 11.09 7.21 -17.36
C LEU A 43 11.97 6.34 -18.28
N SER A 44 12.32 5.12 -17.84
CA SER A 44 13.08 4.15 -18.63
C SER A 44 12.21 3.10 -19.33
N LEU A 45 10.88 3.13 -19.15
CA LEU A 45 9.98 2.20 -19.81
C LEU A 45 9.91 2.48 -21.32
N GLU A 46 9.89 1.41 -22.12
CA GLU A 46 9.65 1.51 -23.56
C GLU A 46 8.22 1.98 -23.87
N ASP A 47 7.25 1.53 -23.06
CA ASP A 47 5.86 1.99 -23.09
C ASP A 47 5.47 2.53 -21.71
N VAL A 48 5.08 3.80 -21.62
CA VAL A 48 4.68 4.40 -20.36
C VAL A 48 3.40 3.80 -19.78
N ASN A 49 2.57 3.13 -20.59
CA ASN A 49 1.33 2.53 -20.12
C ASN A 49 1.54 1.17 -19.47
N THR A 50 2.61 0.48 -19.83
CA THR A 50 2.81 -0.94 -19.55
C THR A 50 4.24 -1.20 -19.10
N ALA A 51 4.42 -1.99 -18.07
CA ALA A 51 5.76 -2.38 -17.60
C ALA A 51 5.92 -3.90 -17.72
N PRO A 52 7.15 -4.37 -17.98
CA PRO A 52 7.44 -5.80 -17.88
C PRO A 52 7.19 -6.30 -16.45
N LEU A 53 6.85 -7.59 -16.34
CA LEU A 53 6.68 -8.25 -15.06
C LEU A 53 7.96 -8.11 -14.23
N SER A 54 7.83 -7.51 -13.05
CA SER A 54 8.93 -7.41 -12.10
C SER A 54 9.06 -8.73 -11.36
N GLU A 55 10.13 -9.48 -11.63
CA GLU A 55 10.51 -10.64 -10.82
C GLU A 55 11.17 -10.18 -9.52
N PHE A 56 10.50 -10.42 -8.40
CA PHE A 56 11.06 -10.15 -7.07
C PHE A 56 11.74 -11.41 -6.54
N SER A 57 13.06 -11.35 -6.35
CA SER A 57 13.84 -12.40 -5.71
C SER A 57 13.73 -12.34 -4.18
N ASP A 58 14.10 -13.44 -3.52
CA ASP A 58 14.17 -13.51 -2.06
C ASP A 58 15.07 -12.42 -1.47
N SER A 59 16.22 -12.15 -2.11
CA SER A 59 17.14 -11.11 -1.66
C SER A 59 16.53 -9.71 -1.77
N SER A 60 15.77 -9.44 -2.83
CA SER A 60 15.02 -8.19 -2.99
C SER A 60 13.95 -8.03 -1.91
N ASN A 61 13.22 -9.09 -1.58
CA ASN A 61 12.21 -9.07 -0.50
C ASN A 61 12.84 -8.75 0.87
N TRP A 62 13.96 -9.39 1.22
CA TRP A 62 14.67 -9.12 2.47
C TRP A 62 15.22 -7.70 2.54
N TYR A 63 15.79 -7.20 1.43
CA TYR A 63 16.27 -5.83 1.35
C TYR A 63 15.13 -4.83 1.54
N ALA A 64 14.02 -5.02 0.81
CA ALA A 64 12.85 -4.16 0.91
C ALA A 64 12.24 -4.18 2.32
N LEU A 65 12.13 -5.36 2.94
CA LEU A 65 11.68 -5.53 4.31
C LEU A 65 12.55 -4.72 5.29
N GLY A 66 13.87 -4.92 5.26
CA GLY A 66 14.80 -4.22 6.15
C GLY A 66 14.73 -2.70 5.94
N PHE A 67 14.69 -2.26 4.69
CA PHE A 67 14.62 -0.85 4.35
C PHE A 67 13.32 -0.20 4.83
N GLN A 68 12.16 -0.83 4.61
CA GLN A 68 10.88 -0.35 5.12
C GLN A 68 10.82 -0.31 6.65
N LEU A 69 11.41 -1.28 7.35
CA LEU A 69 11.51 -1.25 8.81
C LEU A 69 12.27 -0.02 9.31
N VAL A 70 13.38 0.33 8.66
CA VAL A 70 14.16 1.53 9.02
C VAL A 70 13.34 2.80 8.78
N LEU A 71 12.74 2.95 7.59
CA LEU A 71 11.94 4.15 7.27
C LEU A 71 10.72 4.27 8.18
N LEU A 72 10.04 3.17 8.46
CA LEU A 72 8.91 3.12 9.39
C LEU A 72 9.35 3.52 10.80
N PHE A 73 10.48 2.98 11.27
CA PHE A 73 11.03 3.34 12.57
C PHE A 73 11.31 4.85 12.66
N VAL A 74 11.94 5.44 11.64
CA VAL A 74 12.20 6.88 11.57
C VAL A 74 10.89 7.69 11.60
N ALA A 75 9.88 7.27 10.84
CA ALA A 75 8.55 7.92 10.84
C ALA A 75 7.85 7.83 12.21
N LEU A 76 7.93 6.67 12.89
CA LEU A 76 7.39 6.49 14.23
C LEU A 76 8.13 7.34 15.27
N VAL A 77 9.46 7.45 15.17
CA VAL A 77 10.26 8.36 16.01
C VAL A 77 9.85 9.81 15.78
N TYR A 78 9.65 10.23 14.53
CA TYR A 78 9.15 11.58 14.22
C TYR A 78 7.80 11.84 14.90
N LEU A 79 6.83 10.94 14.74
CA LEU A 79 5.51 11.05 15.37
C LEU A 79 5.58 11.03 16.90
N TYR A 80 6.47 10.22 17.45
CA TYR A 80 6.77 10.21 18.87
C TYR A 80 7.27 11.58 19.33
N VAL A 81 8.27 12.17 18.66
CA VAL A 81 8.76 13.52 19.00
C VAL A 81 7.64 14.56 18.89
N ARG A 82 6.73 14.42 17.92
CA ARG A 82 5.54 15.28 17.74
C ARG A 82 4.43 15.08 18.79
N ASN A 83 4.61 14.16 19.73
CA ASN A 83 3.62 13.77 20.74
C ASN A 83 2.29 13.31 20.11
N PHE A 84 2.36 12.59 18.99
CA PHE A 84 1.18 12.07 18.30
C PHE A 84 0.42 11.04 19.13
N ASP A 85 -0.91 11.07 19.07
CA ASP A 85 -1.74 10.07 19.74
C ASP A 85 -1.89 8.78 18.94
N PHE A 86 -0.96 7.84 19.15
CA PHE A 86 -1.01 6.50 18.54
C PHE A 86 -2.30 5.71 18.88
N ALA A 87 -3.04 6.07 19.94
CA ALA A 87 -4.30 5.41 20.27
C ALA A 87 -5.40 5.65 19.20
N LEU A 88 -5.22 6.64 18.33
CA LEU A 88 -6.08 6.88 17.16
C LEU A 88 -5.98 5.75 16.13
N TRP A 89 -4.86 5.03 16.07
CA TRP A 89 -4.67 3.89 15.20
C TRP A 89 -5.22 2.62 15.86
N LYS A 90 -6.51 2.40 15.64
CA LYS A 90 -7.18 1.19 16.10
C LYS A 90 -6.80 0.02 15.18
N ILE A 91 -6.03 -0.91 15.71
CA ILE A 91 -5.63 -2.15 15.05
C ILE A 91 -6.13 -3.30 15.92
N ARG A 92 -7.17 -4.00 15.46
CA ARG A 92 -7.79 -5.12 16.19
C ARG A 92 -7.83 -6.35 15.31
N ILE A 93 -7.12 -7.39 15.74
CA ILE A 93 -7.16 -8.70 15.11
C ILE A 93 -8.27 -9.50 15.79
N THR A 94 -9.33 -9.77 15.03
CA THR A 94 -10.49 -10.55 15.43
C THR A 94 -10.89 -11.40 14.24
N ILE A 95 -11.59 -12.51 14.47
CA ILE A 95 -12.09 -13.36 13.37
C ILE A 95 -12.90 -12.53 12.35
N LYS A 96 -13.73 -11.60 12.84
CA LYS A 96 -14.49 -10.68 12.01
C LYS A 96 -13.58 -9.80 11.13
N SER A 97 -12.51 -9.24 11.68
CA SER A 97 -11.61 -8.37 10.91
C SER A 97 -10.76 -9.14 9.90
N VAL A 98 -10.44 -10.41 10.17
CA VAL A 98 -9.83 -11.32 9.19
C VAL A 98 -10.78 -11.58 8.02
N PHE A 99 -12.04 -11.95 8.29
CA PHE A 99 -13.03 -12.15 7.22
C PHE A 99 -13.28 -10.89 6.38
N ILE A 100 -13.32 -9.71 7.02
CA ILE A 100 -13.41 -8.45 6.29
C ILE A 100 -12.18 -8.25 5.39
N GLY A 101 -10.97 -8.53 5.87
CA GLY A 101 -9.76 -8.43 5.05
C GLY A 101 -9.77 -9.37 3.84
N ILE A 102 -10.18 -10.62 4.02
CA ILE A 102 -10.33 -11.58 2.90
C ILE A 102 -11.39 -11.09 1.91
N ALA A 103 -12.54 -10.62 2.39
CA ALA A 103 -13.60 -10.09 1.53
C ALA A 103 -13.17 -8.82 0.77
N LEU A 104 -12.39 -7.95 1.41
CA LEU A 104 -11.78 -6.77 0.78
C LEU A 104 -10.83 -7.17 -0.35
N PHE A 105 -9.96 -8.15 -0.11
CA PHE A 105 -9.07 -8.69 -1.13
C PHE A 105 -9.86 -9.23 -2.33
N ILE A 106 -10.80 -10.15 -2.10
CA ILE A 106 -11.61 -10.75 -3.18
C ILE A 106 -12.34 -9.67 -3.99
N GLY A 107 -13.00 -8.73 -3.30
CA GLY A 107 -13.75 -7.66 -3.97
C GLY A 107 -12.86 -6.75 -4.82
N ILE A 108 -11.67 -6.39 -4.33
CA ILE A 108 -10.73 -5.58 -5.09
C ILE A 108 -10.11 -6.37 -6.24
N ALA A 109 -9.75 -7.64 -6.02
CA ALA A 109 -9.15 -8.46 -7.05
C ALA A 109 -10.07 -8.64 -8.27
N LEU A 110 -11.35 -8.89 -8.02
CA LEU A 110 -12.37 -8.95 -9.08
C LEU A 110 -12.54 -7.60 -9.81
N LEU A 111 -12.38 -6.48 -9.13
CA LEU A 111 -12.43 -5.16 -9.75
C LEU A 111 -11.18 -4.88 -10.61
N PHE A 112 -10.02 -5.37 -10.21
CA PHE A 112 -8.82 -5.34 -11.04
C PHE A 112 -8.99 -6.21 -12.28
N ASP A 113 -9.48 -7.45 -12.13
CA ASP A 113 -9.75 -8.32 -13.28
C ASP A 113 -10.71 -7.64 -14.27
N LEU A 114 -11.81 -7.05 -13.77
CA LEU A 114 -12.75 -6.29 -14.61
C LEU A 114 -12.09 -5.07 -15.27
N TYR A 115 -11.29 -4.30 -14.52
CA TYR A 115 -10.59 -3.13 -15.03
C TYR A 115 -9.66 -3.50 -16.19
N PHE A 116 -8.80 -4.50 -15.99
CA PHE A 116 -7.84 -4.93 -17.00
C PHE A 116 -8.55 -5.55 -18.20
N MET A 117 -9.60 -6.36 -17.99
CA MET A 117 -10.42 -6.86 -19.09
C MET A 117 -10.98 -5.73 -19.95
N ILE A 118 -11.47 -4.64 -19.35
CA ILE A 118 -11.99 -3.48 -20.10
C ILE A 118 -10.84 -2.74 -20.81
N VAL A 119 -9.76 -2.43 -20.10
CA VAL A 119 -8.66 -1.64 -20.64
C VAL A 119 -7.97 -2.33 -21.81
N TYR A 120 -7.77 -3.65 -21.74
CA TYR A 120 -7.16 -4.42 -22.83
C TYR A 120 -8.00 -4.45 -24.12
N ASN A 121 -9.31 -4.17 -24.04
CA ASN A 121 -10.15 -4.02 -25.22
C ASN A 121 -10.06 -2.62 -25.86
N ILE A 122 -9.51 -1.63 -25.15
CA ILE A 122 -9.50 -0.21 -25.57
C ILE A 122 -8.10 0.27 -25.93
N ILE A 123 -7.10 -0.11 -25.12
CA ILE A 123 -5.69 0.20 -25.36
C ILE A 123 -5.08 -1.02 -26.07
N PRO A 124 -4.54 -0.88 -27.29
CA PRO A 124 -3.81 -1.95 -27.95
C PRO A 124 -2.55 -2.24 -27.12
N TYR A 125 -2.68 -3.17 -26.18
CA TYR A 125 -1.55 -3.72 -25.47
C TYR A 125 -0.68 -4.41 -26.52
N PRO A 126 0.65 -4.17 -26.55
CA PRO A 126 1.49 -5.04 -27.35
C PRO A 126 1.19 -6.46 -26.89
N ARG A 127 0.68 -7.32 -27.80
CA ARG A 127 0.56 -8.76 -27.56
C ARG A 127 1.98 -9.31 -27.41
N THR A 128 2.62 -9.00 -26.30
CA THR A 128 3.66 -9.84 -25.76
C THR A 128 2.90 -10.94 -25.02
N ASP A 129 3.25 -12.19 -25.29
CA ASP A 129 2.72 -13.37 -24.59
C ASP A 129 2.98 -13.33 -23.06
N ASP A 130 3.63 -12.27 -22.58
CA ASP A 130 4.03 -12.00 -21.19
C ASP A 130 3.16 -10.91 -20.50
N SER A 131 1.89 -10.76 -20.91
CA SER A 131 0.97 -9.87 -20.19
C SER A 131 0.69 -10.41 -18.78
N ILE A 132 0.72 -9.52 -17.79
CA ILE A 132 0.65 -9.75 -16.32
C ILE A 132 -0.48 -10.71 -15.88
N PHE A 133 -1.51 -10.91 -16.70
CA PHE A 133 -2.74 -11.61 -16.34
C PHE A 133 -2.93 -12.97 -17.00
N TYR A 134 -2.12 -13.30 -18.00
CA TYR A 134 -2.18 -14.58 -18.70
C TYR A 134 -0.80 -15.21 -18.79
N GLU A 135 -0.22 -15.51 -17.63
CA GLU A 135 0.82 -16.53 -17.58
C GLU A 135 0.24 -17.83 -18.17
N GLN A 136 1.03 -18.49 -19.00
CA GLN A 136 0.66 -19.69 -19.74
C GLN A 136 -0.13 -20.68 -18.85
N GLN A 137 -1.36 -21.00 -19.26
CA GLN A 137 -2.33 -21.83 -18.53
C GLN A 137 -1.70 -23.09 -17.91
N ALA A 138 -1.25 -22.96 -16.67
CA ALA A 138 -0.77 -24.08 -15.88
C ALA A 138 -1.98 -24.81 -15.29
N THR A 139 -2.05 -26.12 -15.47
CA THR A 139 -3.00 -26.94 -14.72
C THR A 139 -2.75 -26.71 -13.21
N ASN A 140 -3.74 -26.21 -12.48
CA ASN A 140 -3.65 -25.80 -11.07
C ASN A 140 -2.81 -24.53 -10.80
N ALA A 141 -2.96 -23.47 -11.60
CA ALA A 141 -2.29 -22.17 -11.42
C ALA A 141 -2.32 -21.64 -9.97
N PHE A 142 -3.44 -21.79 -9.25
CA PHE A 142 -3.53 -21.41 -7.83
C PHE A 142 -2.57 -22.20 -6.93
N LEU A 143 -2.48 -23.53 -7.10
CA LEU A 143 -1.58 -24.37 -6.31
C LEU A 143 -0.12 -24.08 -6.64
N HIS A 144 0.17 -23.82 -7.91
CA HIS A 144 1.50 -23.38 -8.34
C HIS A 144 1.87 -22.06 -7.65
N LYS A 145 0.97 -21.06 -7.64
CA LYS A 145 1.22 -19.80 -6.95
C LYS A 145 1.44 -20.00 -5.45
N LEU A 146 0.64 -20.84 -4.79
CA LEU A 146 0.87 -21.14 -3.38
C LEU A 146 2.24 -21.80 -3.13
N SER A 147 2.74 -22.60 -4.06
CA SER A 147 4.06 -23.24 -3.96
C SER A 147 5.23 -22.25 -4.10
N THR A 148 5.02 -21.08 -4.71
CA THR A 148 6.04 -20.03 -4.81
C THR A 148 6.07 -19.10 -3.60
N VAL A 149 5.08 -19.20 -2.69
CA VAL A 149 5.05 -18.41 -1.47
C VAL A 149 6.12 -18.91 -0.51
N ASN A 150 7.12 -18.06 -0.28
CA ASN A 150 8.18 -18.31 0.69
C ASN A 150 8.14 -17.31 1.85
N LEU A 151 9.01 -17.53 2.84
CA LEU A 151 9.04 -16.72 4.06
C LEU A 151 9.39 -15.24 3.78
N SER A 152 10.30 -14.98 2.83
CA SER A 152 10.73 -13.62 2.52
C SER A 152 9.57 -12.80 1.93
N LEU A 153 8.83 -13.38 0.99
CA LEU A 153 7.64 -12.77 0.38
C LEU A 153 6.57 -12.53 1.45
N LEU A 154 6.27 -13.53 2.27
CA LEU A 154 5.23 -13.42 3.29
C LEU A 154 5.52 -12.30 4.30
N LEU A 155 6.74 -12.24 4.83
CA LEU A 155 7.13 -11.21 5.80
C LEU A 155 7.15 -9.82 5.17
N TYR A 156 7.68 -9.72 3.95
CA TYR A 156 7.69 -8.47 3.19
C TYR A 156 6.26 -7.98 2.95
N SER A 157 5.36 -8.81 2.41
CA SER A 157 3.97 -8.45 2.13
C SER A 157 3.19 -8.04 3.37
N ILE A 158 3.39 -8.71 4.51
CA ILE A 158 2.77 -8.32 5.79
C ILE A 158 3.24 -6.92 6.21
N LEU A 159 4.55 -6.67 6.14
CA LEU A 159 5.10 -5.36 6.48
C LEU A 159 4.63 -4.30 5.50
N ASN A 160 4.67 -4.57 4.20
CA ASN A 160 4.30 -3.64 3.14
C ASN A 160 2.83 -3.22 3.27
N GLY A 161 1.93 -4.19 3.46
CA GLY A 161 0.52 -3.94 3.70
C GLY A 161 0.26 -3.11 4.96
N PHE A 162 1.04 -3.29 6.03
CA PHE A 162 1.00 -2.38 7.19
C PHE A 162 1.57 -1.00 6.84
N TYR A 163 2.73 -0.95 6.21
CA TYR A 163 3.54 0.23 5.92
C TYR A 163 2.80 1.24 5.04
N GLU A 164 2.17 0.76 3.98
CA GLU A 164 1.40 1.60 3.07
C GLU A 164 0.13 2.11 3.73
N GLU A 165 -0.67 1.19 4.27
CA GLU A 165 -2.00 1.55 4.75
C GLU A 165 -1.95 2.33 6.08
N ILE A 166 -0.92 2.17 6.91
CA ILE A 166 -0.73 3.04 8.07
C ILE A 166 -0.47 4.48 7.63
N PHE A 167 0.23 4.68 6.51
CA PHE A 167 0.39 6.01 5.95
C PHE A 167 -0.94 6.52 5.34
N PHE A 168 -1.55 5.77 4.42
CA PHE A 168 -2.72 6.26 3.71
C PHE A 168 -3.97 6.43 4.58
N LEU A 169 -4.26 5.46 5.43
CA LEU A 169 -5.45 5.49 6.29
C LEU A 169 -5.13 6.00 7.69
N GLY A 170 -3.92 5.81 8.19
CA GLY A 170 -3.51 6.25 9.53
C GLY A 170 -2.91 7.66 9.57
N ILE A 171 -2.12 8.09 8.59
CA ILE A 171 -1.51 9.43 8.54
C ILE A 171 -2.41 10.41 7.81
N CYS A 172 -2.72 10.14 6.54
CA CYS A 172 -3.47 11.08 5.70
C CYS A 172 -4.90 11.35 6.20
N LEU A 173 -5.48 10.47 7.04
CA LEU A 173 -6.81 10.68 7.62
C LEU A 173 -6.81 11.23 9.05
N ASN A 174 -5.67 11.24 9.73
CA ASN A 174 -5.51 11.86 11.04
C ASN A 174 -5.10 13.32 10.92
N VAL A 175 -5.82 14.04 10.06
CA VAL A 175 -5.75 15.48 9.82
C VAL A 175 -7.07 16.14 10.22
N ALA A 176 -7.09 17.46 10.28
CA ALA A 176 -8.30 18.21 10.61
C ALA A 176 -9.49 17.78 9.71
N PRO A 177 -10.72 17.63 10.25
CA PRO A 177 -11.85 17.08 9.51
C PRO A 177 -12.17 17.80 8.19
N ASP A 178 -12.04 19.13 8.15
CA ASP A 178 -12.24 19.97 6.97
C ASP A 178 -11.16 19.75 5.89
N LYS A 179 -10.02 19.14 6.25
CA LYS A 179 -8.91 18.89 5.33
C LYS A 179 -8.88 17.48 4.76
N LYS A 180 -9.70 16.55 5.25
CA LYS A 180 -9.61 15.12 4.88
C LYS A 180 -9.72 14.85 3.38
N MET A 181 -10.52 15.63 2.65
CA MET A 181 -10.65 15.44 1.20
C MET A 181 -9.37 15.82 0.44
N TYR A 182 -8.67 16.87 0.86
CA TYR A 182 -7.38 17.24 0.26
C TYR A 182 -6.34 16.15 0.49
N TYR A 183 -6.29 15.59 1.70
CA TYR A 183 -5.35 14.51 2.01
C TYR A 183 -5.73 13.16 1.39
N PHE A 184 -7.00 12.95 1.09
CA PHE A 184 -7.43 11.84 0.26
C PHE A 184 -6.88 11.98 -1.16
N VAL A 185 -7.10 13.13 -1.83
CA VAL A 185 -6.52 13.36 -3.17
C VAL A 185 -5.00 13.24 -3.15
N TYR A 186 -4.35 13.84 -2.14
CA TYR A 186 -2.91 13.70 -1.93
C TYR A 186 -2.48 12.23 -1.78
N SER A 187 -3.22 11.42 -1.02
CA SER A 187 -2.91 9.99 -0.87
C SER A 187 -2.97 9.22 -2.18
N LEU A 188 -3.93 9.54 -3.06
CA LEU A 188 -4.03 8.94 -4.39
C LEU A 188 -2.83 9.33 -5.25
N LEU A 189 -2.40 10.60 -5.20
CA LEU A 189 -1.22 11.07 -5.92
C LEU A 189 0.06 10.39 -5.43
N VAL A 190 0.24 10.26 -4.11
CA VAL A 190 1.41 9.57 -3.54
C VAL A 190 1.42 8.11 -3.98
N ARG A 191 0.29 7.40 -3.85
CA ARG A 191 0.14 6.01 -4.30
C ARG A 191 0.48 5.84 -5.77
N TYR A 192 -0.14 6.65 -6.63
CA TYR A 192 0.18 6.67 -8.05
C TYR A 192 1.69 6.86 -8.28
N SER A 193 2.30 7.83 -7.60
CA SER A 193 3.69 8.24 -7.83
C SER A 193 4.72 7.14 -7.54
N PHE A 194 4.52 6.29 -6.52
CA PHE A 194 5.45 5.19 -6.23
C PHE A 194 5.07 3.85 -6.89
N HIS A 195 3.95 3.80 -7.62
CA HIS A 195 3.56 2.66 -8.44
C HIS A 195 3.75 2.89 -9.94
N THR A 196 4.25 4.05 -10.37
CA THR A 196 4.48 4.34 -11.80
C THR A 196 5.43 3.36 -12.48
N TYR A 197 6.35 2.70 -11.75
CA TYR A 197 7.22 1.67 -12.31
C TYR A 197 6.46 0.48 -12.92
N GLN A 198 5.18 0.30 -12.56
CA GLN A 198 4.30 -0.74 -13.10
C GLN A 198 3.53 -0.31 -14.37
N GLY A 199 3.84 0.88 -14.90
CA GLY A 199 3.14 1.52 -16.01
C GLY A 199 1.89 2.29 -15.57
N ASN A 200 1.46 3.27 -16.38
CA ASN A 200 0.33 4.15 -16.04
C ASN A 200 -0.97 3.39 -15.80
N VAL A 201 -1.24 2.33 -16.58
CA VAL A 201 -2.48 1.56 -16.46
C VAL A 201 -2.60 0.94 -15.06
N SER A 202 -1.55 0.22 -14.63
CA SER A 202 -1.49 -0.39 -13.30
C SER A 202 -1.47 0.65 -12.19
N ALA A 203 -0.67 1.71 -12.33
CA ALA A 203 -0.54 2.76 -11.31
C ALA A 203 -1.88 3.50 -11.07
N ILE A 204 -2.65 3.78 -12.13
CA ILE A 204 -3.99 4.37 -12.02
C ILE A 204 -4.94 3.40 -11.32
N ALA A 205 -4.95 2.14 -11.72
CA ALA A 205 -5.80 1.12 -11.11
C ALA A 205 -5.50 0.96 -9.62
N ILE A 206 -4.23 0.86 -9.23
CA ILE A 206 -3.81 0.76 -7.83
C ILE A 206 -4.19 2.01 -7.06
N SER A 207 -3.94 3.20 -7.61
CA SER A 207 -4.31 4.45 -6.97
C SER A 207 -5.82 4.53 -6.72
N LEU A 208 -6.63 4.35 -7.76
CA LEU A 208 -8.08 4.58 -7.68
C LEU A 208 -8.86 3.40 -7.08
N LEU A 209 -8.55 2.16 -7.46
CA LEU A 209 -9.24 0.99 -6.94
C LEU A 209 -8.79 0.71 -5.51
N VAL A 210 -7.51 0.45 -5.26
CA VAL A 210 -7.05 0.17 -3.88
C VAL A 210 -7.21 1.41 -3.01
N GLY A 211 -6.55 2.52 -3.37
CA GLY A 211 -6.56 3.72 -2.55
C GLY A 211 -7.95 4.33 -2.37
N GLY A 212 -8.72 4.44 -3.46
CA GLY A 212 -10.08 4.99 -3.43
C GLY A 212 -11.05 4.11 -2.64
N ILE A 213 -11.10 2.80 -2.90
CA ILE A 213 -12.04 1.90 -2.22
C ILE A 213 -11.67 1.76 -0.74
N TYR A 214 -10.39 1.57 -0.41
CA TYR A 214 -9.95 1.49 0.98
C TYR A 214 -10.33 2.75 1.77
N TYR A 215 -10.08 3.93 1.22
CA TYR A 215 -10.50 5.18 1.83
C TYR A 215 -12.01 5.23 2.09
N LEU A 216 -12.82 4.94 1.06
CA LEU A 216 -14.28 5.00 1.15
C LEU A 216 -14.82 4.01 2.19
N LEU A 217 -14.34 2.76 2.17
CA LEU A 217 -14.76 1.73 3.08
C LEU A 217 -14.30 2.02 4.50
N TYR A 218 -13.03 2.39 4.71
CA TYR A 218 -12.53 2.76 6.03
C TYR A 218 -13.31 3.94 6.62
N ARG A 219 -13.68 4.95 5.81
CA ARG A 219 -14.53 6.06 6.28
C ARG A 219 -15.95 5.62 6.65
N ARG A 220 -16.52 4.65 5.95
CA ARG A 220 -17.88 4.12 6.22
C ARG A 220 -17.93 3.09 7.35
N MET A 221 -16.79 2.50 7.74
CA MET A 221 -16.75 1.57 8.87
C MET A 221 -17.21 2.25 10.17
N LYS A 222 -18.19 1.63 10.84
CA LYS A 222 -18.72 2.06 12.14
C LYS A 222 -17.60 2.08 13.19
N GLU A 223 -16.87 0.98 13.29
CA GLU A 223 -15.68 0.87 14.12
C GLU A 223 -14.45 1.02 13.24
N LYS A 224 -13.66 2.06 13.50
CA LYS A 224 -12.37 2.21 12.81
C LYS A 224 -11.45 1.07 13.23
N ASN A 225 -11.04 0.29 12.25
CA ASN A 225 -10.06 -0.77 12.40
C ASN A 225 -9.23 -0.82 11.12
N LEU A 226 -7.92 -0.63 11.23
CA LEU A 226 -7.02 -0.60 10.08
C LEU A 226 -6.60 -2.01 9.63
N PHE A 227 -6.64 -3.00 10.54
CA PHE A 227 -6.14 -4.35 10.27
C PHE A 227 -6.71 -5.02 9.01
N PRO A 228 -8.03 -4.95 8.69
CA PRO A 228 -8.55 -5.57 7.47
C PRO A 228 -7.89 -5.08 6.20
N PHE A 229 -7.50 -3.80 6.13
CA PHE A 229 -6.85 -3.20 4.96
C PHE A 229 -5.41 -3.69 4.84
N PHE A 230 -4.71 -3.82 5.97
CA PHE A 230 -3.34 -4.36 5.99
C PHE A 230 -3.31 -5.79 5.49
N LEU A 231 -4.26 -6.60 5.97
CA LEU A 231 -4.40 -7.99 5.57
C LEU A 231 -4.77 -8.12 4.09
N ALA A 232 -5.75 -7.35 3.62
CA ALA A 232 -6.18 -7.38 2.23
C ALA A 232 -5.02 -6.99 1.29
N HIS A 233 -4.26 -5.95 1.64
CA HIS A 233 -3.06 -5.54 0.92
C HIS A 233 -2.01 -6.65 0.90
N ALA A 234 -1.66 -7.22 2.06
CA ALA A 234 -0.66 -8.29 2.14
C ALA A 234 -1.07 -9.52 1.31
N ILE A 235 -2.36 -9.87 1.28
CA ILE A 235 -2.85 -10.96 0.42
C ILE A 235 -2.69 -10.59 -1.06
N THR A 236 -2.98 -9.35 -1.45
CA THR A 236 -2.75 -8.85 -2.81
C THR A 236 -1.27 -8.96 -3.22
N ASP A 237 -0.34 -8.62 -2.34
CA ASP A 237 1.10 -8.73 -2.66
C ASP A 237 1.53 -10.19 -2.85
N VAL A 238 0.97 -11.11 -2.05
CA VAL A 238 1.29 -12.54 -2.13
C VAL A 238 0.64 -13.19 -3.35
N LEU A 239 -0.65 -12.95 -3.57
CA LEU A 239 -1.46 -13.62 -4.60
C LEU A 239 -1.59 -12.82 -5.90
N GLY A 240 -1.09 -11.59 -5.96
CA GLY A 240 -1.33 -10.69 -7.08
C GLY A 240 -2.66 -9.95 -6.98
N ALA A 241 -2.81 -8.95 -7.85
CA ALA A 241 -3.96 -8.04 -7.87
C ALA A 241 -5.19 -8.60 -8.58
N GLY A 242 -5.06 -9.65 -9.40
CA GLY A 242 -6.18 -10.37 -10.03
C GLY A 242 -6.40 -11.75 -9.40
N ILE A 243 -7.58 -12.33 -9.60
CA ILE A 243 -7.89 -13.66 -9.05
C ILE A 243 -8.56 -14.61 -10.05
N ILE A 244 -9.18 -14.10 -11.12
CA ILE A 244 -9.89 -14.93 -12.10
C ILE A 244 -8.95 -15.90 -12.83
N SER A 245 -7.74 -15.47 -13.20
CA SER A 245 -6.75 -16.28 -13.92
C SER A 245 -6.28 -17.53 -13.18
N TYR A 246 -6.56 -17.63 -11.86
CA TYR A 246 -6.28 -18.83 -11.09
C TYR A 246 -7.24 -19.99 -11.38
N PHE A 247 -8.38 -19.71 -12.00
CA PHE A 247 -9.49 -20.67 -12.17
C PHE A 247 -9.87 -20.94 -13.63
N PHE A 248 -9.38 -20.14 -14.58
CA PHE A 248 -9.71 -20.19 -16.01
C PHE A 248 -8.47 -19.89 -16.85
#